data_AF-A0A9X2WGN1-F1
#
_entry.id   AF-A0A9X2WGN1-F1
#
_cell.length_a   1.000
_cell.length_b   1.000
_cell.length_c   1.000
_cell.angle_alpha   90.00
_cell.angle_beta   90.00
_cell.angle_gamma   90.00
#
_symmetry.space_group_name_H-M   'P 1'
#
loop_
_entity.id
_entity.type
_entity.pdbx_description
1 polymer ?
#
loop_
_entity_poly.entity_id
_entity_poly.type
_entity_poly.pdbx_seq_one_letter_code
_entity_poly.pdbx_strand_id
1 'polypeptide(L)'
;MPGSQNNSPALRVDRFELIKMTYLPCKIMKMIEILHSKGYSDIYLYCGMSASGTNWRFIIGKITDNVWPGNQIIACGSLRESGEVEWSIDTGSAESLADDFERYYALTPAEQNPIFSEYATWYSDKINTLQENELLVFYADYPAPHQDWLLNAPGYR
;
A
#
# COMPACT_ATOMS: atom_id res chain seq x y z
N MET A 1 42.94 -20.38 42.07
CA MET A 1 41.57 -20.92 41.99
C MET A 1 40.73 -19.98 41.14
N PRO A 2 39.92 -20.50 40.21
CA PRO A 2 39.44 -19.77 39.05
C PRO A 2 38.11 -19.04 39.33
N GLY A 3 38.03 -17.78 38.92
CA GLY A 3 36.75 -17.10 38.72
C GLY A 3 36.16 -17.56 37.38
N SER A 4 35.10 -18.36 37.41
CA SER A 4 34.34 -18.73 36.22
C SER A 4 33.68 -17.49 35.62
N GLN A 5 34.15 -17.08 34.45
CA GLN A 5 33.33 -16.27 33.55
C GLN A 5 32.31 -17.21 32.90
N ASN A 6 31.04 -17.06 33.30
CA ASN A 6 29.92 -17.70 32.63
C ASN A 6 29.81 -17.15 31.20
N ASN A 7 30.32 -17.91 30.23
CA ASN A 7 29.90 -17.82 28.85
C ASN A 7 28.50 -18.46 28.74
N SER A 8 27.48 -17.64 28.53
CA SER A 8 26.21 -18.09 27.95
C SER A 8 25.95 -17.31 26.66
N PRO A 9 25.78 -18.00 25.51
CA PRO A 9 25.48 -17.41 24.22
C PRO A 9 23.96 -17.23 24.05
N ALA A 10 23.58 -16.39 23.07
CA ALA A 10 22.22 -15.96 22.69
C ALA A 10 21.83 -14.62 23.35
N LEU A 11 21.45 -13.57 22.60
CA LEU A 11 20.66 -13.57 21.38
C LEU A 11 21.30 -12.67 20.33
N ARG A 12 21.69 -13.27 19.20
CA ARG A 12 21.78 -12.55 17.93
C ARG A 12 20.33 -12.31 17.51
N VAL A 13 19.75 -11.22 17.99
CA VAL A 13 18.47 -10.75 17.44
C VAL A 13 18.85 -10.12 16.12
N ASP A 14 18.59 -10.84 15.03
CA ASP A 14 18.45 -10.26 13.70
C ASP A 14 17.30 -9.23 13.79
N ARG A 15 17.63 -8.03 14.27
CA ARG A 15 16.80 -6.85 14.05
C ARG A 15 17.06 -6.44 12.61
N PHE A 16 16.33 -7.04 11.69
CA PHE A 16 15.74 -6.21 10.66
C PHE A 16 14.96 -5.14 11.41
N GLU A 17 15.58 -3.97 11.59
CA GLU A 17 14.89 -2.82 12.09
C GLU A 17 13.62 -2.67 11.25
N LEU A 18 12.50 -2.74 11.94
CA LEU A 18 11.19 -2.38 11.42
C LEU A 18 11.26 -0.87 11.14
N ILE A 19 11.86 -0.49 10.02
CA ILE A 19 12.05 0.92 9.67
C ILE A 19 10.64 1.47 9.36
N LYS A 20 10.27 2.48 10.12
CA LYS A 20 8.92 3.06 10.11
C LYS A 20 8.77 3.91 8.86
N MET A 21 8.05 3.37 7.88
CA MET A 21 7.36 4.15 6.84
C MET A 21 6.63 5.31 7.51
N THR A 22 7.18 6.53 7.39
CA THR A 22 6.81 7.64 8.28
C THR A 22 5.62 8.44 7.74
N TYR A 23 5.35 8.35 6.43
CA TYR A 23 4.33 9.14 5.72
C TYR A 23 3.05 8.34 5.47
N LEU A 24 1.89 8.99 5.64
CA LEU A 24 0.59 8.35 5.44
C LEU A 24 0.41 7.76 4.03
N PRO A 25 0.81 8.44 2.93
CA PRO A 25 0.76 7.84 1.59
C PRO A 25 1.48 6.49 1.45
N CYS A 26 2.70 6.37 1.99
CA CYS A 26 3.45 5.11 1.98
C CYS A 26 2.71 4.02 2.78
N LYS A 27 2.11 4.39 3.91
CA LYS A 27 1.31 3.46 4.71
C LYS A 27 0.06 3.00 3.97
N ILE A 28 -0.61 3.88 3.23
CA ILE A 28 -1.75 3.51 2.37
C ILE A 28 -1.30 2.53 1.28
N MET A 29 -0.15 2.77 0.64
CA MET A 29 0.38 1.85 -0.36
C MET A 29 0.59 0.44 0.21
N LYS A 30 1.19 0.32 1.40
CA LYS A 30 1.38 -0.96 2.09
C LYS A 30 0.10 -1.57 2.62
N MET A 31 -0.83 -0.75 3.08
CA MET A 31 -2.15 -1.20 3.51
C MET A 31 -2.85 -2.00 2.38
N ILE A 32 -2.76 -1.53 1.14
CA ILE A 32 -3.36 -2.24 -0.01
C ILE A 32 -2.72 -3.62 -0.22
N GLU A 33 -1.39 -3.72 -0.13
CA GLU A 33 -0.68 -5.00 -0.18
C GLU A 33 -1.11 -5.95 0.96
N ILE A 34 -1.30 -5.42 2.17
CA ILE A 34 -1.80 -6.18 3.31
C ILE A 34 -3.24 -6.66 3.07
N LEU A 35 -4.12 -5.79 2.56
CA LEU A 35 -5.49 -6.16 2.19
C LEU A 35 -5.52 -7.27 1.13
N HIS A 36 -4.64 -7.21 0.13
CA HIS A 36 -4.49 -8.29 -0.85
C HIS A 36 -4.14 -9.62 -0.19
N SER A 37 -3.18 -9.63 0.74
CA SER A 37 -2.78 -10.83 1.48
C SER A 37 -3.90 -11.43 2.35
N LYS A 38 -4.87 -10.59 2.75
CA LYS A 38 -6.07 -10.99 3.50
C LYS A 38 -7.22 -11.49 2.62
N GLY A 39 -7.08 -11.47 1.29
CA GLY A 39 -8.09 -11.93 0.34
C GLY A 39 -8.95 -10.82 -0.29
N TYR A 40 -8.61 -9.54 -0.08
CA TYR A 40 -9.24 -8.41 -0.76
C TYR A 40 -8.54 -8.07 -2.08
N SER A 41 -8.25 -9.08 -2.90
CA SER A 41 -7.43 -8.96 -4.12
C SER A 41 -8.09 -8.18 -5.25
N ASP A 42 -9.39 -7.89 -5.14
CA ASP A 42 -10.14 -7.05 -6.07
C ASP A 42 -9.94 -5.55 -5.81
N ILE A 43 -9.25 -5.15 -4.74
CA ILE A 43 -9.01 -3.74 -4.44
C ILE A 43 -7.84 -3.20 -5.25
N TYR A 44 -8.02 -2.06 -5.93
CA TYR A 44 -6.94 -1.35 -6.62
C TYR A 44 -6.60 -0.02 -5.95
N LEU A 45 -5.35 0.42 -6.15
CA LEU A 45 -4.90 1.78 -5.85
C LEU A 45 -4.51 2.49 -7.15
N TYR A 46 -5.19 3.60 -7.46
CA TYR A 46 -4.81 4.52 -8.54
C TYR A 46 -4.37 5.85 -7.93
N CYS A 47 -3.12 6.22 -8.12
CA CYS A 47 -2.53 7.35 -7.41
C CYS A 47 -1.58 8.18 -8.28
N GLY A 48 -1.41 9.43 -7.89
CA GLY A 48 -0.65 10.41 -8.65
C GLY A 48 -0.31 11.64 -7.84
N MET A 49 0.25 12.65 -8.49
CA MET A 49 0.63 13.91 -7.86
C MET A 49 -0.16 15.08 -8.46
N SER A 50 -0.56 16.02 -7.61
CA SER A 50 -1.15 17.29 -8.05
C SER A 50 -0.15 18.17 -8.81
N ALA A 51 -0.63 19.12 -9.63
CA ALA A 51 0.16 20.10 -10.39
C ALA A 51 1.34 20.72 -9.66
N SER A 52 1.17 21.09 -8.40
CA SER A 52 2.19 21.72 -7.58
C SER A 52 3.24 20.75 -7.02
N GLY A 53 3.06 19.44 -7.24
CA GLY A 53 3.86 18.39 -6.59
C GLY A 53 3.65 18.30 -5.07
N THR A 54 2.67 19.02 -4.51
CA THR A 54 2.53 19.15 -3.05
C THR A 54 1.61 18.13 -2.42
N ASN A 55 0.72 17.51 -3.21
CA ASN A 55 -0.22 16.53 -2.67
C ASN A 55 -0.21 15.27 -3.52
N TRP A 56 -0.10 14.14 -2.83
CA TRP A 56 -0.35 12.81 -3.35
C TRP A 56 -1.86 12.55 -3.38
N ARG A 57 -2.38 12.22 -4.55
CA ARG A 57 -3.80 11.97 -4.78
C ARG A 57 -4.00 10.48 -4.98
N PHE A 58 -5.08 9.96 -4.44
CA PHE A 58 -5.38 8.54 -4.56
C PHE A 58 -6.86 8.28 -4.75
N ILE A 59 -7.12 7.16 -5.39
CA ILE A 59 -8.40 6.48 -5.49
C ILE A 59 -8.14 5.02 -5.10
N ILE A 60 -8.87 4.54 -4.11
CA ILE A 60 -8.98 3.13 -3.78
C ILE A 60 -10.36 2.68 -4.27
N GLY A 61 -10.38 1.67 -5.13
CA GLY A 61 -11.62 1.15 -5.70
C GLY A 61 -11.59 -0.37 -5.83
N LYS A 62 -12.66 -0.93 -6.37
CA LYS A 62 -12.73 -2.34 -6.75
C LYS A 62 -12.56 -2.52 -8.25
N ILE A 63 -11.83 -3.56 -8.63
CA ILE A 63 -11.76 -4.06 -10.00
C ILE A 63 -13.12 -4.70 -10.29
N THR A 64 -13.85 -4.11 -11.23
CA THR A 64 -15.16 -4.61 -11.68
C THR A 64 -15.07 -4.94 -13.15
N ASP A 65 -15.74 -6.02 -13.59
CA ASP A 65 -15.69 -6.48 -14.98
C ASP A 65 -14.25 -6.70 -15.51
N ASN A 66 -13.33 -7.07 -14.62
CA ASN A 66 -11.90 -7.22 -14.88
C ASN A 66 -11.19 -5.94 -15.37
N VAL A 67 -11.71 -4.76 -14.97
CA VAL A 67 -11.16 -3.46 -15.38
C VAL A 67 -10.87 -2.57 -14.17
N TRP A 68 -9.73 -1.86 -14.24
CA TRP A 68 -9.44 -0.72 -13.39
C TRP A 68 -8.66 0.39 -14.14
N PRO A 69 -8.69 1.65 -13.68
CA PRO A 69 -9.56 2.17 -12.64
C PRO A 69 -11.04 2.04 -13.03
N GLY A 70 -11.84 1.47 -12.13
CA GLY A 70 -13.27 1.24 -12.32
C GLY A 70 -14.13 2.32 -11.68
N ASN A 71 -15.45 2.23 -11.85
CA ASN A 71 -16.41 3.16 -11.26
C ASN A 71 -16.75 2.87 -9.78
N GLN A 72 -16.43 1.66 -9.29
CA GLN A 72 -16.66 1.28 -7.90
C GLN A 72 -15.55 1.84 -7.00
N ILE A 73 -15.69 3.12 -6.63
CA ILE A 73 -14.78 3.82 -5.75
C ILE A 73 -15.16 3.53 -4.29
N ILE A 74 -14.18 3.15 -3.47
CA ILE A 74 -14.33 2.96 -2.02
C ILE A 74 -13.91 4.24 -1.29
N ALA A 75 -12.73 4.77 -1.63
CA ALA A 75 -12.17 5.96 -1.02
C ALA A 75 -11.37 6.76 -2.04
N CYS A 76 -11.33 8.08 -1.88
CA CYS A 76 -10.41 8.94 -2.61
C CYS A 76 -9.94 10.08 -1.73
N GLY A 77 -8.81 10.68 -2.07
CA GLY A 77 -8.26 11.75 -1.26
C GLY A 77 -7.07 12.46 -1.90
N SER A 78 -6.65 13.51 -1.22
CA SER A 78 -5.49 14.32 -1.57
C SER A 78 -4.73 14.61 -0.28
N LEU A 79 -3.58 13.97 -0.12
CA LEU A 79 -2.78 14.00 1.10
C LEU A 79 -1.45 14.69 0.87
N ARG A 80 -0.95 15.35 1.91
CA ARG A 80 0.46 15.74 2.00
C ARG A 80 1.23 14.60 2.68
N GLU A 81 2.45 14.88 3.12
CA GLU A 81 3.28 13.95 3.90
C GLU A 81 2.59 13.46 5.20
N SER A 82 1.74 14.32 5.79
CA SER A 82 0.88 14.03 6.94
C SER A 82 -0.54 14.53 6.70
N GLY A 83 -1.52 13.94 7.40
CA GLY A 83 -2.92 14.29 7.25
C GLY A 83 -3.83 13.21 7.82
N GLU A 84 -5.12 13.51 7.90
CA GLU A 84 -6.11 12.56 8.39
C GLU A 84 -6.91 11.99 7.21
N VAL A 85 -7.26 10.71 7.31
CA VAL A 85 -8.27 10.08 6.47
C VAL A 85 -9.43 9.66 7.37
N GLU A 86 -10.66 9.76 6.89
CA GLU A 86 -11.87 9.53 7.73
C GLU A 86 -11.91 8.14 8.39
N TRP A 87 -11.18 7.19 7.80
CA TRP A 87 -11.19 5.78 8.17
C TRP A 87 -9.94 5.36 8.96
N SER A 88 -9.02 6.25 9.34
CA SER A 88 -7.93 5.89 10.27
C SER A 88 -7.26 7.12 10.92
N ILE A 89 -6.69 6.89 12.10
CA ILE A 89 -5.91 7.89 12.84
C ILE A 89 -4.45 7.83 12.34
N ASP A 90 -3.88 8.97 11.95
CA ASP A 90 -2.58 9.13 11.26
C ASP A 90 -1.37 8.47 11.97
N THR A 91 -1.50 8.01 13.21
CA THR A 91 -0.42 7.35 13.97
C THR A 91 -0.35 5.82 13.82
N GLY A 92 -1.30 5.19 13.12
CA GLY A 92 -1.34 3.73 12.93
C GLY A 92 -0.23 3.17 12.04
N SER A 93 0.09 1.88 12.20
CA SER A 93 0.89 1.13 11.22
C SER A 93 0.06 0.81 9.96
N ALA A 94 0.69 0.29 8.90
CA ALA A 94 -0.04 -0.09 7.69
C ALA A 94 -1.06 -1.23 7.96
N GLU A 95 -0.75 -2.13 8.90
CA GLU A 95 -1.64 -3.20 9.36
C GLU A 95 -2.85 -2.63 10.10
N SER A 96 -2.64 -1.68 11.03
CA SER A 96 -3.74 -0.99 11.70
C SER A 96 -4.61 -0.23 10.71
N LEU A 97 -4.00 0.42 9.72
CA LEU A 97 -4.71 1.08 8.62
C LEU A 97 -5.59 0.09 7.86
N ALA A 98 -5.09 -1.13 7.59
CA ALA A 98 -5.82 -2.16 6.87
C ALA A 98 -7.02 -2.67 7.68
N ASP A 99 -6.83 -2.93 8.97
CA ASP A 99 -7.90 -3.35 9.89
C ASP A 99 -8.98 -2.27 10.04
N ASP A 100 -8.59 -1.00 10.11
CA ASP A 100 -9.52 0.12 10.21
C ASP A 100 -10.28 0.32 8.90
N PHE A 101 -9.59 0.27 7.75
CA PHE A 101 -10.20 0.39 6.42
C PHE A 101 -11.22 -0.73 6.15
N GLU A 102 -10.83 -1.97 6.45
CA GLU A 102 -11.68 -3.16 6.35
C GLU A 102 -12.97 -3.01 7.16
N ARG A 103 -12.85 -2.55 8.41
CA ARG A 103 -13.99 -2.36 9.31
C ARG A 103 -14.87 -1.18 8.92
N TYR A 104 -14.26 -0.05 8.58
CA TYR A 104 -14.97 1.20 8.27
C TYR A 104 -15.83 1.05 7.02
N TYR A 105 -15.29 0.44 5.95
CA TYR A 105 -16.00 0.22 4.70
C TYR A 105 -16.75 -1.11 4.63
N ALA A 106 -16.74 -1.89 5.72
CA ALA A 106 -17.37 -3.21 5.80
C ALA A 106 -17.00 -4.10 4.60
N LEU A 107 -15.70 -4.21 4.33
CA LEU A 107 -15.20 -4.95 3.17
C LEU A 107 -15.57 -6.44 3.25
N THR A 108 -15.80 -7.03 2.08
CA THR A 108 -15.95 -8.47 1.91
C THR A 108 -14.81 -9.01 1.05
N PRO A 109 -14.23 -10.19 1.38
CA PRO A 109 -13.20 -10.80 0.56
C PRO A 109 -13.63 -10.94 -0.90
N ALA A 110 -12.66 -10.85 -1.80
CA ALA A 110 -12.87 -10.96 -3.22
C ALA A 110 -13.33 -12.38 -3.60
N GLU A 111 -14.13 -12.48 -4.66
CA GLU A 111 -14.39 -13.76 -5.32
C GLU A 111 -13.11 -14.27 -6.01
N GLN A 112 -13.05 -15.58 -6.28
CA GLN A 112 -11.94 -16.14 -7.03
C GLN A 112 -11.97 -15.66 -8.48
N ASN A 113 -10.98 -14.86 -8.85
CA ASN A 113 -10.81 -14.36 -10.20
C ASN A 113 -9.30 -14.24 -10.51
N PRO A 114 -8.82 -14.79 -11.64
CA PRO A 114 -7.41 -14.70 -12.01
C PRO A 114 -6.89 -13.26 -12.07
N ILE A 115 -7.68 -12.31 -12.58
CA ILE A 115 -7.26 -10.91 -12.73
C ILE A 115 -7.01 -10.26 -11.38
N PHE A 116 -7.81 -10.59 -10.35
CA PHE A 116 -7.62 -10.04 -9.01
C PHE A 116 -6.31 -10.55 -8.40
N SER A 117 -6.03 -11.84 -8.53
CA SER A 117 -4.77 -12.45 -8.05
C SER A 117 -3.55 -11.94 -8.82
N GLU A 118 -3.67 -11.79 -10.14
CA GLU A 118 -2.61 -11.22 -10.99
C GLU A 118 -2.33 -9.76 -10.62
N TYR A 119 -3.38 -8.95 -10.43
CA TYR A 119 -3.24 -7.56 -10.00
C TYR A 119 -2.57 -7.47 -8.62
N ALA A 120 -3.03 -8.25 -7.65
CA ALA A 120 -2.45 -8.28 -6.31
C ALA A 120 -0.97 -8.64 -6.32
N THR A 121 -0.60 -9.65 -7.12
CA THR A 121 0.80 -10.06 -7.30
C THR A 121 1.62 -8.95 -7.96
N TRP A 122 1.13 -8.40 -9.07
CA TRP A 122 1.77 -7.29 -9.77
C TRP A 122 1.97 -6.08 -8.85
N TYR A 123 0.96 -5.75 -8.04
CA TYR A 123 1.00 -4.61 -7.13
C TYR A 123 2.06 -4.83 -6.04
N SER A 124 2.06 -6.00 -5.38
CA SER A 124 3.07 -6.36 -4.38
C SER A 124 4.49 -6.30 -4.97
N ASP A 125 4.70 -6.85 -6.17
CA ASP A 125 6.00 -6.79 -6.86
C ASP A 125 6.46 -5.35 -7.08
N LYS A 126 5.55 -4.46 -7.49
CA LYS A 126 5.87 -3.03 -7.68
C LYS A 126 6.19 -2.33 -6.38
N ILE A 127 5.33 -2.46 -5.37
CA ILE A 127 5.50 -1.80 -4.08
C ILE A 127 6.82 -2.23 -3.40
N ASN A 128 7.24 -3.48 -3.56
CA ASN A 128 8.49 -3.97 -2.98
C ASN A 128 9.76 -3.51 -3.70
N THR A 129 9.64 -2.89 -4.87
CA THR A 129 10.78 -2.25 -5.56
C THR A 129 11.00 -0.79 -5.17
N LEU A 130 10.01 -0.15 -4.56
CA LEU A 130 10.08 1.25 -4.17
C LEU A 130 10.96 1.43 -2.93
N GLN A 131 11.67 2.56 -2.85
CA GLN A 131 12.35 2.94 -1.62
C GLN A 131 11.33 3.30 -0.52
N GLU A 132 11.74 3.26 0.74
CA GLU A 132 10.86 3.46 1.90
C GLU A 132 10.07 4.79 1.88
N ASN A 133 10.64 5.83 1.28
CA ASN A 133 10.02 7.16 1.17
C ASN A 133 9.56 7.49 -0.25
N GLU A 134 9.58 6.52 -1.16
CA GLU A 134 9.19 6.70 -2.55
C GLU A 134 7.71 6.43 -2.72
N LEU A 135 7.01 7.39 -3.32
CA LEU A 135 5.57 7.28 -3.58
C LEU A 135 5.32 6.67 -4.94
N LEU A 136 4.36 5.74 -4.99
CA LEU A 136 3.77 5.30 -6.24
C LEU A 136 3.02 6.48 -6.87
N VAL A 137 3.32 6.78 -8.14
CA VAL A 137 2.82 7.96 -8.85
C VAL A 137 2.63 7.58 -10.31
N PHE A 138 1.40 7.22 -10.66
CA PHE A 138 1.04 6.80 -12.02
C PHE A 138 0.74 7.98 -12.95
N TYR A 139 0.28 9.09 -12.39
CA TYR A 139 -0.02 10.31 -13.14
C TYR A 139 0.44 11.54 -12.38
N ALA A 140 0.80 12.58 -13.11
CA ALA A 140 1.12 13.91 -12.61
C ALA A 140 1.01 14.90 -13.77
N ASP A 141 1.03 16.20 -13.48
CA ASP A 141 1.10 17.24 -14.52
C ASP A 141 2.53 17.41 -15.09
N TYR A 142 3.45 16.54 -14.66
CA TYR A 142 4.81 16.34 -15.17
C TYR A 142 5.02 14.83 -15.43
N PRO A 143 6.11 14.41 -16.10
CA PRO A 143 6.36 12.99 -16.33
C PRO A 143 6.33 12.18 -15.02
N ALA A 144 5.33 11.32 -14.88
CA ALA A 144 5.10 10.57 -13.65
C ALA A 144 6.07 9.37 -13.59
N PRO A 145 6.83 9.19 -12.49
CA PRO A 145 7.88 8.17 -12.41
C PRO A 145 7.42 6.75 -12.70
N HIS A 146 6.15 6.44 -12.40
CA HIS A 146 5.61 5.09 -12.49
C HIS A 146 4.53 4.96 -13.57
N GLN A 147 4.37 5.95 -14.46
CA GLN A 147 3.34 5.94 -15.50
C GLN A 147 3.42 4.67 -16.37
N ASP A 148 4.62 4.26 -16.76
CA ASP A 148 4.84 3.11 -17.63
C ASP A 148 4.45 1.77 -16.99
N TRP A 149 4.33 1.72 -15.65
CA TRP A 149 3.93 0.50 -14.96
C TRP A 149 2.47 0.13 -15.27
N LEU A 150 1.62 1.14 -15.52
CA LEU A 150 0.21 0.94 -15.86
C LEU A 150 0.02 0.14 -17.15
N LEU A 151 0.94 0.27 -18.11
CA LEU A 151 0.85 -0.42 -19.40
C LEU A 151 0.83 -1.95 -19.28
N ASN A 152 1.37 -2.47 -18.19
CA ASN A 152 1.45 -3.91 -17.91
C ASN A 152 0.64 -4.32 -16.68
N ALA A 153 -0.19 -3.41 -16.14
CA ALA A 153 -0.94 -3.72 -14.95
C ALA A 153 -2.17 -4.57 -15.30
N PRO A 154 -2.38 -5.72 -14.64
CA PRO A 154 -3.52 -6.59 -14.93
C PRO A 154 -4.85 -5.84 -14.77
N GLY A 155 -5.69 -5.91 -15.81
CA GLY A 155 -6.98 -5.22 -15.85
C GLY A 155 -6.93 -3.71 -16.10
N TYR A 156 -5.77 -3.09 -16.31
CA TYR A 156 -5.71 -1.65 -16.59
C TYR A 156 -6.25 -1.30 -17.99
N ARG A 157 -7.11 -0.28 -18.10
CA ARG A 157 -7.67 0.22 -19.38
C ARG A 157 -7.86 1.73 -19.42
#